data_AF-A0A812FKL2-F1
#
_entry.id   AF-A0A812FKL2-F1
#
_cell.length_a   1.000
_cell.length_b   1.000
_cell.length_c   1.000
_cell.angle_alpha   90.00
_cell.angle_beta   90.00
_cell.angle_gamma   90.00
#
_symmetry.space_group_name_H-M   'P 1'
#
loop_
_entity.id
_entity.type
_entity.pdbx_description
1 polymer ?
#
loop_
_entity_poly.entity_id
_entity_poly.type
_entity_poly.pdbx_seq_one_letter_code
_entity_poly.pdbx_strand_id
1 'polypeptide(L)'
;MPSIRKSQLSDGFESLCRWAAEQKGIDLVQEIDFDHFEKLSEQRFWKMERLSLVQLVFQRPLEIWLALDKALYLEERGYRVRLAEFCAKSVTPRNILICAYKI
;
A
#
# COMPACT_ATOMS: atom_id res chain seq x y z
N MET A 1 8.68 0.49 8.72
CA MET A 1 8.26 0.23 10.11
C MET A 1 8.11 -1.27 10.22
N PRO A 2 8.72 -1.92 11.22
CA PRO A 2 8.48 -3.34 11.47
C PRO A 2 6.99 -3.59 11.76
N SER A 3 6.55 -4.85 11.69
CA SER A 3 5.17 -5.22 11.99
C SER A 3 4.82 -4.84 13.43
N ILE A 4 3.89 -3.90 13.60
CA ILE A 4 3.39 -3.46 14.91
C ILE A 4 2.41 -4.50 15.45
N ARG A 5 2.53 -4.86 16.74
CA ARG A 5 1.53 -5.70 17.41
C ARG A 5 0.32 -4.84 17.76
N LYS A 6 -0.89 -5.34 17.56
CA LYS A 6 -2.13 -4.60 17.91
C LYS A 6 -2.17 -4.16 19.38
N SER A 7 -1.59 -4.95 20.29
CA SER A 7 -1.48 -4.61 21.71
C SER A 7 -0.58 -3.42 22.01
N GLN A 8 0.30 -3.01 21.09
CA GLN A 8 1.14 -1.81 21.26
C GLN A 8 0.40 -0.53 20.83
N LEU A 9 -0.72 -0.67 20.10
CA LEU A 9 -1.55 0.47 19.68
C LEU A 9 -2.51 0.92 20.79
N SER A 10 -2.78 0.07 21.78
CA SER A 10 -3.61 0.42 22.93
C SER A 10 -2.92 1.34 23.93
N ASP A 11 -1.59 1.46 23.86
CA ASP A 11 -0.79 2.24 24.80
C ASP A 11 -0.74 3.74 24.45
N GLY A 12 -1.49 4.17 23.42
CA GLY A 12 -1.61 5.56 22.99
C GLY A 12 -0.57 6.03 21.96
N PHE A 13 -0.79 7.24 21.43
CA PHE A 13 0.01 7.81 20.34
C PHE A 13 1.46 8.12 20.75
N GLU A 14 1.68 8.63 21.97
CA GLU A 14 3.03 8.90 22.47
C GLU A 14 3.86 7.62 22.58
N SER A 15 3.30 6.57 23.19
CA SER A 15 3.96 5.26 23.34
C SER A 15 4.36 4.68 21.99
N LEU A 16 3.47 4.79 20.99
CA LEU A 16 3.75 4.40 19.62
C LEU A 16 4.92 5.20 19.02
N CYS A 17 4.94 6.52 19.23
CA CYS A 17 5.98 7.39 18.71
C CYS A 17 7.35 7.09 19.33
N ARG A 18 7.42 6.87 20.65
CA ARG A 18 8.65 6.49 21.37
C ARG A 18 9.18 5.13 20.91
N TRP A 19 8.30 4.14 20.80
CA TRP A 19 8.67 2.83 20.25
C TRP A 19 9.19 2.94 18.81
N ALA A 20 8.49 3.69 17.96
CA ALA A 20 8.89 3.86 16.56
C ALA A 20 10.24 4.56 16.42
N ALA A 21 10.53 5.52 17.32
CA ALA A 21 11.80 6.22 17.38
C ALA A 21 12.94 5.28 17.79
N GLU A 22 12.75 4.46 18.81
CA GLU A 22 13.70 3.42 19.23
C GLU A 22 14.00 2.44 18.08
N GLN A 23 12.97 1.95 17.38
CA GLN A 23 13.15 1.04 16.23
C GLN A 23 13.88 1.66 15.05
N LYS A 24 13.85 2.99 14.92
CA LYS A 24 14.53 3.72 13.84
C LYS A 24 15.85 4.36 14.27
N GLY A 25 16.24 4.25 15.54
CA GLY A 25 17.41 4.96 16.09
C GLY A 25 17.29 6.48 15.97
N ILE A 26 16.07 7.01 16.16
CA ILE A 26 15.80 8.45 16.13
C ILE A 26 15.71 8.96 17.56
N ASP A 27 16.49 9.98 17.89
CA ASP A 27 16.36 10.69 19.15
C ASP A 27 15.20 11.69 19.06
N LEU A 28 14.20 11.51 19.93
CA LEU A 28 13.10 12.45 20.07
C LEU A 28 13.53 13.62 20.94
N VAL A 29 13.19 14.85 20.51
CA VAL A 29 13.38 16.06 21.33
C VAL A 29 12.57 15.91 22.63
N GLN A 30 13.08 16.42 23.75
CA GLN A 30 12.44 16.24 25.06
C GLN A 30 11.08 16.95 25.19
N GLU A 31 10.88 18.06 24.48
CA GLU A 31 9.64 18.85 24.50
C GLU A 31 8.80 18.63 23.24
N ILE A 32 8.28 17.42 23.05
CA ILE A 32 7.30 17.15 21.99
C ILE A 32 5.89 17.27 22.57
N ASP A 33 5.09 18.14 21.99
CA ASP A 33 3.65 18.23 22.26
C ASP A 33 2.92 17.12 21.49
N PHE A 34 2.84 15.93 22.10
CA PHE A 34 2.23 14.75 21.48
C PHE A 34 0.73 14.96 21.19
N ASP A 35 0.00 15.65 22.06
CA ASP A 35 -1.43 15.96 21.88
C ASP A 35 -1.67 16.84 20.64
N HIS A 36 -0.82 17.85 20.44
CA HIS A 36 -0.88 18.68 19.25
C HIS A 36 -0.65 17.85 17.97
N PHE A 37 0.39 17.01 17.97
CA PHE A 37 0.72 16.19 16.80
C PHE A 37 -0.32 15.09 16.53
N GLU A 38 -0.94 14.53 17.56
CA GLU A 38 -2.03 13.57 17.41
C GLU A 38 -3.22 14.21 16.69
N LYS A 39 -3.71 15.37 17.18
CA LYS A 39 -4.78 16.14 16.53
C LYS A 39 -4.43 16.54 15.10
N LEU A 40 -3.19 16.97 14.87
CA LEU A 40 -2.72 17.30 13.53
C LEU A 40 -2.70 16.08 12.61
N SER A 41 -2.34 14.90 13.14
CA SER A 41 -2.31 13.65 12.39
C SER A 41 -3.71 13.22 11.97
N GLU A 42 -4.71 13.36 12.83
CA GLU A 42 -6.12 13.07 12.50
C GLU A 42 -6.61 13.93 11.34
N GLN A 43 -6.33 15.24 11.39
CA GLN A 43 -6.71 16.15 10.30
C GLN A 43 -6.02 15.77 8.97
N ARG A 44 -4.74 15.41 9.03
CA ARG A 44 -3.98 14.96 7.85
C ARG A 44 -4.45 13.61 7.33
N PHE A 45 -4.84 12.70 8.21
CA PHE A 45 -5.40 11.40 7.85
C PHE A 45 -6.64 11.58 6.98
N TRP A 46 -7.60 12.42 7.40
CA TRP A 46 -8.80 12.67 6.60
C TRP A 46 -8.50 13.33 5.25
N LYS A 47 -7.50 14.22 5.19
CA LYS A 47 -7.05 14.80 3.91
C LYS A 47 -6.47 13.73 2.99
N MET A 48 -5.63 12.84 3.53
CA MET A 48 -5.03 11.73 2.80
C MET A 48 -6.13 10.76 2.30
N GLU A 49 -7.10 10.40 3.14
CA GLU A 49 -8.21 9.52 2.77
C GLU A 49 -9.03 10.11 1.62
N ARG A 50 -9.31 11.41 1.64
CA ARG A 50 -10.00 12.07 0.52
C ARG A 50 -9.20 12.01 -0.78
N LEU A 51 -7.88 12.12 -0.71
CA LEU A 51 -7.00 11.99 -1.88
C LEU A 51 -6.89 10.53 -2.34
N SER A 52 -6.95 9.56 -1.42
CA SER A 52 -6.88 8.14 -1.73
C SER A 52 -8.09 7.69 -2.56
N LEU A 53 -9.27 8.29 -2.36
CA LEU A 53 -10.47 8.04 -3.18
C LEU A 53 -10.22 8.25 -4.68
N VAL A 54 -9.48 9.31 -5.05
CA VAL A 54 -9.12 9.55 -6.45
C VAL A 54 -8.22 8.43 -6.96
N GLN A 55 -7.25 8.01 -6.17
CA GLN A 55 -6.35 6.90 -6.52
C GLN A 55 -7.12 5.59 -6.76
N LEU A 56 -8.16 5.30 -5.94
CA LEU A 56 -8.99 4.10 -6.09
C LEU A 56 -9.61 3.97 -7.48
N VAL A 57 -10.03 5.08 -8.09
CA VAL A 57 -10.62 5.09 -9.44
C VAL A 57 -9.60 4.66 -10.50
N PHE A 58 -8.31 4.98 -10.30
CA PHE A 58 -7.24 4.65 -11.24
C PHE A 58 -6.58 3.30 -10.98
N GLN A 59 -6.82 2.66 -9.83
CA GLN A 59 -6.16 1.38 -9.50
C GLN A 59 -6.39 0.30 -10.57
N ARG A 60 -7.64 0.05 -10.97
CA ARG A 60 -7.96 -0.99 -11.96
C ARG A 60 -7.46 -0.63 -13.38
N PRO A 61 -7.67 0.58 -13.90
CA PRO A 61 -7.08 0.99 -15.18
C PRO A 61 -5.57 0.81 -15.22
N LEU A 62 -4.85 1.22 -14.17
CA LEU A 62 -3.39 1.07 -14.10
C LEU A 62 -2.96 -0.39 -14.01
N GLU A 63 -3.68 -1.22 -13.25
CA GLU A 63 -3.42 -2.65 -13.15
C GLU A 63 -3.54 -3.34 -14.52
N ILE A 64 -4.61 -3.04 -15.28
CA ILE A 64 -4.82 -3.57 -16.63
C ILE A 64 -3.72 -3.09 -17.58
N TRP A 65 -3.41 -1.79 -17.56
CA TRP A 65 -2.38 -1.22 -18.42
C TRP A 65 -1.02 -1.87 -18.19
N LEU A 66 -0.61 -2.02 -16.93
CA LEU A 66 0.65 -2.69 -16.57
C LEU A 66 0.66 -4.17 -16.95
N ALA A 67 -0.46 -4.88 -16.82
CA ALA A 67 -0.57 -6.27 -17.21
C ALA A 67 -0.45 -6.47 -18.73
N LEU A 68 -1.05 -5.56 -19.52
CA LEU A 68 -0.93 -5.54 -20.97
C LEU A 68 0.49 -5.23 -21.42
N ASP A 69 1.13 -4.20 -20.84
CA ASP A 69 2.52 -3.86 -21.12
C ASP A 69 3.45 -5.05 -20.87
N LYS A 70 3.26 -5.74 -19.74
CA LYS A 70 4.03 -6.94 -19.41
C LYS A 70 3.79 -8.09 -20.38
N ALA A 71 2.55 -8.26 -20.86
CA ALA A 71 2.22 -9.28 -21.84
C ALA A 71 2.96 -9.04 -23.16
N LEU A 72 2.90 -7.81 -23.69
CA LEU A 72 3.62 -7.42 -24.91
C LEU A 72 5.13 -7.63 -24.77
N TYR A 73 5.72 -7.19 -23.66
CA TYR A 73 7.14 -7.40 -23.36
C TYR A 73 7.58 -8.88 -23.42
N LEU A 74 6.69 -9.79 -22.99
CA LEU A 74 6.93 -11.24 -23.02
C LEU A 74 6.75 -11.81 -24.43
N GLU A 75 5.72 -11.37 -25.15
CA GLU A 75 5.47 -11.77 -26.54
C GLU A 75 6.66 -11.42 -27.45
N GLU A 76 7.22 -10.22 -27.30
CA GLU A 76 8.43 -9.77 -28.01
C GLU A 76 9.66 -10.68 -27.75
N ARG A 77 9.66 -11.44 -26.66
CA ARG A 77 10.73 -12.38 -26.28
C ARG A 77 10.44 -13.83 -26.67
N GLY A 78 9.45 -14.06 -27.52
CA GLY A 78 9.09 -15.39 -28.02
C GLY A 78 8.26 -16.22 -27.05
N TYR A 79 7.62 -15.58 -26.07
CA TYR A 79 6.61 -16.26 -25.25
C TYR A 79 5.25 -16.19 -25.92
N ARG A 80 4.47 -17.26 -25.77
CA ARG A 80 3.04 -17.20 -26.00
C ARG A 80 2.36 -16.80 -24.69
N VAL A 81 1.64 -15.68 -24.71
CA VAL A 81 1.02 -15.09 -23.52
C VAL A 81 -0.49 -15.19 -23.58
N ARG A 82 -1.12 -15.43 -22.43
CA ARG A 82 -2.56 -15.36 -22.23
C ARG A 82 -2.85 -14.53 -20.98
N LEU A 83 -3.68 -13.50 -21.15
CA LEU A 83 -4.29 -12.77 -20.05
C LEU A 83 -5.67 -13.34 -19.73
N ALA A 84 -5.96 -13.51 -18.45
CA ALA A 84 -7.27 -13.96 -17.97
C ALA A 84 -7.57 -13.39 -16.59
N GLU A 85 -8.83 -13.44 -16.19
CA GLU A 85 -9.21 -13.30 -14.79
C GLU A 85 -9.18 -14.68 -14.12
N PHE A 86 -8.45 -14.85 -13.01
CA PHE A 86 -8.35 -16.15 -12.32
C PHE A 86 -9.47 -16.37 -11.29
N CYS A 87 -10.12 -15.29 -10.84
CA CYS A 87 -11.25 -15.34 -9.92
C CYS A 87 -12.17 -14.12 -10.10
N ALA A 88 -13.36 -14.19 -9.50
CA ALA A 88 -14.26 -13.04 -9.45
C ALA A 88 -13.65 -11.90 -8.62
N LYS A 89 -13.86 -10.66 -9.06
CA LYS A 89 -13.38 -9.45 -8.36
C LYS A 89 -13.85 -9.33 -6.91
N SER A 90 -14.98 -9.96 -6.57
CA SER A 90 -15.52 -10.02 -5.20
C SER A 90 -14.65 -10.83 -4.23
N VAL A 91 -13.88 -11.80 -4.73
CA VAL A 91 -12.92 -12.58 -3.92
C VAL A 91 -11.70 -11.72 -3.61
N THR A 92 -11.13 -11.09 -4.63
CA THR A 92 -10.07 -10.09 -4.50
C THR A 92 -10.07 -9.16 -5.71
N PRO A 93 -9.83 -7.85 -5.53
CA PRO A 93 -9.70 -6.93 -6.66
C PRO A 93 -8.49 -7.26 -7.56
N ARG A 94 -7.46 -7.92 -7.02
CA ARG A 94 -6.27 -8.36 -7.76
C ARG A 94 -6.52 -9.72 -8.41
N ASN A 95 -7.30 -9.72 -9.48
CA ASN A 95 -7.78 -10.95 -10.13
C ASN A 95 -7.20 -11.21 -11.53
N ILE A 96 -6.24 -10.41 -12.01
CA ILE A 96 -5.61 -10.59 -13.33
C ILE A 96 -4.48 -11.63 -13.24
N LEU A 97 -4.46 -12.56 -14.18
CA LEU A 97 -3.43 -13.58 -14.35
C LEU A 97 -2.76 -13.44 -15.71
N ILE A 98 -1.43 -13.41 -15.70
CA ILE A 98 -0.58 -13.50 -16.89
C ILE A 98 -0.01 -14.92 -16.96
N CYS A 99 -0.45 -15.71 -17.93
CA CYS A 99 0.15 -17.00 -18.23
C CYS A 99 1.07 -16.84 -19.44
N ALA A 100 2.34 -17.22 -19.30
CA ALA A 100 3.29 -17.18 -20.41
C ALA A 100 4.09 -18.48 -20.45
N TYR A 101 4.27 -19.01 -21.65
CA TYR A 101 5.15 -20.16 -21.88
C TYR A 101 6.03 -19.91 -23.09
N LYS A 102 7.28 -20.37 -23.00
CA LYS A 102 8.25 -20.19 -24.06
C LYS A 102 8.02 -21.25 -25.13
N ILE A 103 7.99 -20.80 -26.39
CA ILE A 103 7.97 -21.69 -27.56
C ILE A 103 9.37 -22.25 -27.78
#